data_AF-A0A973J031-F1
#
_entry.id   AF-A0A973J031-F1
#
_cell.length_a   1.000
_cell.length_b   1.000
_cell.length_c   1.000
_cell.angle_alpha   90.00
_cell.angle_beta   90.00
_cell.angle_gamma   90.00
#
_symmetry.space_group_name_H-M   'P 1'
#
loop_
_entity.id
_entity.type
_entity.pdbx_description
1 polymer ?
#
loop_
_entity_poly.entity_id
_entity_poly.type
_entity_poly.pdbx_seq_one_letter_code
_entity_poly.pdbx_strand_id
1 'polypeptide(L)' 'ANNNAPNYICTYLYQLTQEFNYFYNTYPILSAEEPIRNFRITLTKGVGIIVHTALDLLGIETVDTM' A
#
# COMPACT_ATOMS: atom_id res chain seq x y z
N ALA A 1 10.49 -21.73 -2.00
CA ALA A 1 9.44 -21.19 -2.89
C ALA A 1 8.58 -22.36 -3.34
N ASN A 2 7.44 -22.63 -2.67
CA ASN A 2 6.38 -23.60 -3.05
C ASN A 2 5.43 -23.84 -1.86
N ASN A 3 4.90 -22.78 -1.25
CA ASN A 3 3.74 -22.93 -0.37
C ASN A 3 2.59 -22.25 -1.10
N ASN A 4 1.66 -23.05 -1.66
CA ASN A 4 0.40 -22.59 -2.27
C ASN A 4 -0.51 -22.02 -1.17
N ALA A 5 -0.05 -20.94 -0.55
CA ALA A 5 -0.53 -20.39 0.69
C ALA A 5 -0.87 -18.91 0.44
N PRO A 6 -1.97 -18.62 -0.28
CA PRO A 6 -2.40 -17.26 -0.60
C PRO A 6 -2.65 -16.42 0.66
N ASN A 7 -2.90 -17.08 1.80
CA ASN A 7 -3.02 -16.42 3.10
C ASN A 7 -1.77 -15.61 3.48
N TYR A 8 -0.57 -15.94 2.99
CA TYR A 8 0.60 -15.09 3.23
C TYR A 8 0.49 -13.73 2.54
N ILE A 9 -0.07 -13.68 1.33
CA ILE A 9 -0.31 -12.42 0.62
C ILE A 9 -1.35 -11.60 1.38
N CYS A 10 -2.43 -12.23 1.85
CA CYS A 10 -3.45 -11.56 2.66
C CYS A 10 -2.87 -10.99 3.97
N THR A 11 -2.08 -11.78 4.71
CA THR A 11 -1.44 -11.33 5.95
C THR A 11 -0.47 -10.18 5.69
N TYR A 12 0.33 -10.27 4.62
CA TYR A 12 1.23 -9.21 4.24
C TYR A 12 0.47 -7.92 3.89
N LEU A 13 -0.60 -8.01 3.08
CA LEU A 13 -1.44 -6.87 2.73
C LEU A 13 -2.05 -6.22 3.96
N TYR A 14 -2.54 -7.03 4.90
CA TYR A 14 -3.11 -6.53 6.15
C TYR A 14 -2.07 -5.72 6.94
N GLN A 15 -0.86 -6.26 7.12
CA GLN A 15 0.21 -5.56 7.83
C GLN A 15 0.66 -4.28 7.09
N LEU A 16 0.86 -4.37 5.77
CA LEU A 16 1.27 -3.23 4.94
C LEU A 16 0.26 -2.09 5.00
N THR A 17 -1.03 -2.39 4.90
CA THR A 17 -2.10 -1.39 4.94
C THR A 17 -2.24 -0.77 6.34
N GLN A 18 -2.01 -1.52 7.42
CA GLN A 18 -1.96 -0.96 8.77
C GLN A 18 -0.81 0.05 8.94
N GLU A 19 0.40 -0.31 8.51
CA GLU A 19 1.57 0.58 8.58
C GLU A 19 1.37 1.82 7.69
N PHE A 20 0.81 1.63 6.49
CA PHE A 20 0.52 2.76 5.61
C PHE A 20 -0.56 3.69 6.19
N ASN A 21 -1.61 3.15 6.82
CA ASN A 21 -2.62 3.96 7.50
C ASN A 21 -2.01 4.77 8.64
N TYR A 22 -1.11 4.19 9.43
CA TYR A 22 -0.37 4.93 10.45
C TYR A 22 0.49 6.05 9.82
N PHE A 23 1.22 5.75 8.74
CA PHE A 23 2.01 6.73 8.02
C PHE A 23 1.15 7.89 7.49
N TYR A 24 0.03 7.59 6.84
CA TYR A 24 -0.87 8.58 6.25
C TYR A 24 -1.44 9.55 7.30
N ASN A 25 -1.81 9.02 8.48
CA ASN A 25 -2.34 9.82 9.57
C ASN A 25 -1.25 10.64 10.29
N THR A 26 -0.06 10.07 10.48
CA THR A 26 1.04 10.71 11.22
C THR A 26 1.76 11.76 10.39
N TYR A 27 1.83 11.57 9.08
CA TYR A 27 2.67 12.38 8.19
C TYR A 27 1.85 13.00 7.05
N PRO A 28 1.42 14.27 7.17
CA PRO A 28 0.69 14.96 6.11
C PRO A 28 1.48 14.94 4.79
N ILE A 29 0.90 14.36 3.75
CA ILE A 29 1.59 14.20 2.46
C ILE A 29 1.63 15.53 1.71
N LEU A 30 0.46 16.11 1.44
CA LEU A 30 0.32 17.30 0.57
C LEU A 30 0.87 18.59 1.20
N SER A 31 0.78 18.70 2.52
CA SER A 31 1.23 19.88 3.28
C SER A 31 2.73 19.85 3.64
N ALA A 32 3.46 18.80 3.25
CA ALA A 32 4.90 18.75 3.47
C ALA A 32 5.65 19.69 2.51
N GLU A 33 6.81 20.19 2.93
CA GLU A 33 7.72 20.93 2.08
C GLU A 33 8.58 20.00 1.21
N GLU A 34 9.15 20.53 0.13
CA GLU A 34 10.14 19.79 -0.67
C GLU A 34 11.46 19.64 0.08
N PRO A 35 12.18 18.51 -0.06
CA PRO A 35 11.90 17.35 -0.93
C PRO A 35 11.00 16.28 -0.29
N ILE A 36 10.55 16.50 0.95
CA ILE A 36 9.83 15.49 1.74
C ILE A 36 8.49 15.15 1.10
N ARG A 37 7.77 16.15 0.56
CA ARG A 37 6.51 15.94 -0.15
C ARG A 37 6.65 14.96 -1.31
N ASN A 38 7.62 15.19 -2.20
CA ASN A 38 7.86 14.31 -3.34
C ASN A 38 8.23 12.88 -2.90
N PHE A 39 9.02 12.75 -1.83
CA PHE A 39 9.31 11.45 -1.25
C PHE A 39 8.02 10.74 -0.77
N ARG A 40 7.17 11.44 -0.01
CA ARG A 40 5.91 10.87 0.52
C ARG A 40 4.92 10.50 -0.58
N ILE A 41 4.81 11.31 -1.64
CA ILE A 41 3.99 10.99 -2.82
C ILE A 41 4.51 9.73 -3.51
N THR A 42 5.84 9.64 -3.70
CA THR A 42 6.46 8.46 -4.34
C THR A 42 6.25 7.20 -3.51
N LEU A 43 6.42 7.29 -2.20
CA LEU A 43 6.15 6.19 -1.27
C LEU A 43 4.68 5.73 -1.37
N THR A 44 3.74 6.68 -1.34
CA THR A 44 2.31 6.40 -1.44
C THR A 44 1.96 5.67 -2.74
N LYS A 45 2.51 6.14 -3.87
CA LYS A 45 2.34 5.48 -5.17
C LYS A 45 2.91 4.06 -5.16
N GLY A 46 4.08 3.86 -4.55
CA GLY A 46 4.71 2.55 -4.41
C GLY A 46 3.84 1.57 -3.62
N VAL A 47 3.28 2.00 -2.49
CA VAL A 47 2.35 1.18 -1.70
C VAL A 47 1.10 0.84 -2.51
N GLY A 48 0.52 1.80 -3.23
CA GLY A 48 -0.64 1.56 -4.09
C GLY A 48 -0.41 0.49 -5.15
N ILE A 49 0.76 0.51 -5.82
CA ILE A 49 1.13 -0.52 -6.81
C ILE A 49 1.20 -1.91 -6.17
N ILE A 50 1.81 -2.03 -4.98
CA ILE A 50 1.93 -3.31 -4.27
C ILE A 50 0.55 -3.83 -3.88
N VAL A 51 -0.31 -2.97 -3.33
CA VAL A 51 -1.67 -3.34 -2.92
C VAL A 51 -2.49 -3.82 -4.11
N HIS A 52 -2.48 -3.07 -5.20
CA HIS A 52 -3.18 -3.45 -6.44
C HIS A 52 -2.68 -4.78 -6.99
N THR A 53 -1.37 -4.94 -7.15
CA THR A 53 -0.76 -6.19 -7.65
C THR A 53 -1.12 -7.39 -6.77
N ALA A 54 -1.12 -7.23 -5.45
CA ALA A 54 -1.44 -8.31 -4.53
C ALA A 54 -2.92 -8.68 -4.55
N LEU A 55 -3.82 -7.70 -4.72
CA LEU A 55 -5.26 -7.96 -4.87
C LEU A 55 -5.59 -8.63 -6.21
N ASP A 56 -4.94 -8.19 -7.30
CA ASP A 56 -5.04 -8.84 -8.60
C ASP A 56 -4.57 -10.31 -8.55
N LEU A 57 -3.46 -10.58 -7.85
CA LEU A 57 -2.96 -11.95 -7.62
C LEU A 57 -3.94 -12.81 -6.81
N LEU A 58 -4.75 -12.19 -5.95
CA LEU A 58 -5.79 -12.85 -5.17
C LEU A 58 -7.13 -12.97 -5.95
N GLY A 59 -7.22 -12.40 -7.15
CA GLY A 59 -8.44 -12.36 -7.96
C GLY A 59 -9.51 -11.43 -7.39
N ILE A 60 -9.11 -10.42 -6.61
CA ILE A 60 -10.00 -9.43 -6.01
C ILE A 60 -9.95 -8.16 -6.87
N GLU A 61 -11.08 -7.79 -7.47
CA GLU A 61 -11.18 -6.53 -8.20
C GLU A 61 -11.02 -5.34 -7.24
N THR A 62 -10.19 -4.39 -7.65
CA THR A 62 -9.97 -3.15 -6.91
C THR A 62 -10.82 -2.02 -7.48
N VAL A 63 -11.33 -1.14 -6.62
CA VAL A 63 -12.00 0.09 -7.03
C VAL A 63 -11.01 1.25 -6.93
N ASP A 64 -10.94 2.09 -7.98
CA ASP A 64 -10.05 3.26 -7.99
C ASP A 64 -10.45 4.32 -6.96
N THR A 65 -11.71 4.29 -6.51
CA THR A 65 -12.26 5.15 -5.46
C THR A 65 -13.17 4.30 -4.58
N MET A 66 -12.86 4.21 -3.28
CA MET A 66 -13.78 3.73 -2.24
C MET A 66 -14.74 4.83 -1.80
#